data_AF-A0A956D452-F1
#
_entry.id   AF-A0A956D452-F1
#
_cell.length_a   1.000
_cell.length_b   1.000
_cell.length_c   1.000
_cell.angle_alpha   90.00
_cell.angle_beta   90.00
_cell.angle_gamma   90.00
#
_symmetry.space_group_name_H-M   'P 1'
#
loop_
_entity.id
_entity.type
_entity.pdbx_description
1 polymer ?
#
loop_
_entity_poly.entity_id
_entity_poly.type
_entity_poly.pdbx_seq_one_letter_code
_entity_poly.pdbx_strand_id
1 'polypeptide(L)'
;MSSSREALMDAELARLAEEGKALDREWRRVPLLFAFVVTAAPAYWIWGPLAALYAVLFTPALVGTAAYLVGVRRRENRELHAELKRERKALATE
;
A
#
# COMPACT_ATOMS: atom_id res chain seq x y z
N MET A 1 30.26 -8.29 19.02
CA MET A 1 29.20 -7.25 18.86
C MET A 1 28.66 -7.14 17.44
N SER A 2 29.36 -7.59 16.38
CA SER A 2 28.85 -7.54 14.99
C SER A 2 27.62 -8.42 14.74
N SER A 3 27.58 -9.62 15.33
CA SER A 3 26.50 -10.60 15.18
C SER A 3 25.12 -10.08 15.60
N SER A 4 25.04 -9.23 16.63
CA SER A 4 23.75 -8.63 17.06
C SER A 4 23.24 -7.60 16.06
N ARG A 5 24.12 -6.84 15.39
CA ARG A 5 23.72 -5.83 14.41
C ARG A 5 23.25 -6.49 13.11
N GLU A 6 23.95 -7.52 12.66
CA GLU A 6 23.55 -8.33 11.49
C GLU A 6 22.19 -9.02 11.72
N ALA A 7 21.97 -9.59 12.92
CA ALA A 7 20.69 -10.21 13.27
C ALA A 7 19.53 -9.21 13.29
N LEU A 8 19.78 -7.98 13.78
CA LEU A 8 18.78 -6.89 13.76
C LEU A 8 18.45 -6.45 12.33
N MET A 9 19.45 -6.33 11.45
CA MET A 9 19.23 -5.99 10.04
C MET A 9 18.45 -7.07 9.30
N ASP A 10 18.72 -8.35 9.59
CA ASP A 10 17.99 -9.46 8.99
C ASP A 10 16.54 -9.54 9.46
N ALA A 11 16.30 -9.26 10.75
CA ALA A 11 14.94 -9.14 11.28
C ALA A 11 14.18 -7.98 10.63
N GLU A 12 14.83 -6.82 10.43
CA GLU A 12 14.21 -5.67 9.79
C GLU A 12 13.93 -5.92 8.30
N LEU A 13 14.85 -6.58 7.58
CA LEU A 13 14.62 -7.01 6.19
C LEU A 13 13.44 -7.98 6.09
N ALA A 14 13.32 -8.93 7.03
CA ALA A 14 12.19 -9.84 7.08
C ALA A 14 10.87 -9.10 7.34
N ARG A 15 10.86 -8.15 8.28
CA ARG A 15 9.70 -7.29 8.58
C ARG A 15 9.27 -6.47 7.36
N LEU A 16 10.21 -5.78 6.72
CA LEU A 16 9.94 -4.98 5.52
C LEU A 16 9.42 -5.84 4.37
N ALA A 17 9.94 -7.07 4.20
CA ALA A 17 9.46 -8.00 3.20
C ALA A 17 8.02 -8.47 3.46
N GLU A 18 7.63 -8.67 4.72
CA GLU A 18 6.24 -8.98 5.08
C GLU A 18 5.30 -7.80 4.85
N GLU A 19 5.70 -6.60 5.27
CA GLU A 19 4.96 -5.36 5.01
C GLU A 19 4.77 -5.13 3.50
N GLY A 20 5.82 -5.36 2.70
CA GLY A 20 5.75 -5.27 1.24
C GLY A 20 4.72 -6.23 0.64
N LYS A 21 4.59 -7.46 1.16
CA LYS A 21 3.57 -8.43 0.71
C LYS A 21 2.14 -7.98 1.06
N ALA A 22 1.96 -7.36 2.22
CA ALA A 22 0.66 -6.80 2.62
C ALA A 22 0.27 -5.63 1.71
N LEU A 23 1.18 -4.68 1.50
CA LEU A 23 1.00 -3.54 0.60
C LEU A 23 0.73 -3.96 -0.85
N ASP A 24 1.43 -4.99 -1.36
CA ASP A 24 1.16 -5.55 -2.69
C ASP A 24 -0.25 -6.14 -2.80
N ARG A 25 -0.73 -6.80 -1.74
CA ARG A 25 -2.08 -7.37 -1.69
C ARG A 25 -3.15 -6.28 -1.67
N GLU A 26 -2.94 -5.23 -0.88
CA GLU A 26 -3.83 -4.07 -0.83
C GLU A 26 -3.85 -3.33 -2.17
N TRP A 27 -2.68 -3.11 -2.77
CA TRP A 27 -2.57 -2.48 -4.08
C TRP A 27 -3.35 -3.21 -5.17
N ARG A 28 -3.35 -4.55 -5.16
CA ARG A 28 -4.15 -5.36 -6.10
C ARG A 28 -5.67 -5.21 -5.89
N ARG A 29 -6.11 -4.82 -4.70
CA ARG A 29 -7.54 -4.61 -4.38
C ARG A 29 -8.03 -3.21 -4.72
N VAL A 30 -7.15 -2.22 -4.79
CA VAL A 30 -7.51 -0.82 -5.10
C VAL A 30 -8.37 -0.68 -6.37
N PRO A 31 -8.06 -1.33 -7.51
CA PRO A 31 -8.91 -1.23 -8.70
C PRO A 31 -10.30 -1.85 -8.50
N LEU A 32 -10.41 -2.88 -7.67
CA LEU A 32 -11.70 -3.50 -7.33
C LEU A 32 -12.56 -2.57 -6.48
N LEU A 33 -11.95 -1.69 -5.67
CA LEU A 33 -12.70 -0.69 -4.90
C LEU A 33 -13.36 0.36 -5.80
N PHE A 34 -12.80 0.65 -6.97
CA PHE A 34 -13.46 1.51 -7.95
C PHE A 34 -14.75 0.89 -8.51
N ALA A 35 -14.94 -0.43 -8.43
CA ALA A 35 -16.19 -1.06 -8.82
C ALA A 35 -17.37 -0.60 -7.94
N PHE A 36 -17.14 -0.11 -6.72
CA PHE A 36 -18.19 0.50 -5.91
C PHE A 36 -18.77 1.79 -6.51
N VAL A 37 -18.09 2.43 -7.46
CA VAL A 37 -18.71 3.54 -8.21
C VAL A 37 -19.95 3.07 -8.97
N VAL A 38 -20.01 1.79 -9.38
CA VAL A 38 -21.18 1.20 -10.05
C VAL A 38 -22.41 1.18 -9.12
N THR A 39 -22.23 1.14 -7.79
CA THR A 39 -23.36 1.23 -6.85
C THR A 39 -24.00 2.62 -6.81
N ALA A 40 -23.42 3.63 -7.48
CA ALA A 40 -24.07 4.92 -7.67
C ALA A 40 -25.41 4.80 -8.43
N ALA A 41 -25.51 3.84 -9.36
CA ALA A 41 -26.74 3.61 -10.11
C ALA A 41 -27.91 3.15 -9.19
N PRO A 42 -27.79 2.09 -8.37
CA PRO A 42 -28.85 1.77 -7.40
C PRO A 42 -29.03 2.85 -6.34
N ALA A 43 -27.98 3.59 -5.95
CA ALA A 43 -28.11 4.70 -5.02
C ALA A 43 -29.04 5.81 -5.56
N TYR A 44 -28.97 6.08 -6.86
CA TYR A 44 -29.87 7.01 -7.56
C TYR A 44 -31.33 6.60 -7.43
N TRP A 45 -31.63 5.32 -7.65
CA TRP A 45 -33.01 4.81 -7.64
C TRP A 45 -33.63 4.71 -6.24
N ILE A 46 -32.81 4.43 -5.21
CA ILE A 46 -33.31 4.20 -3.84
C ILE A 46 -33.32 5.49 -3.01
N TRP A 47 -32.27 6.32 -3.09
CA TRP A 47 -32.09 7.53 -2.26
C TRP A 47 -32.14 8.83 -3.05
N GLY A 48 -32.27 8.75 -4.38
CA GLY A 48 -32.41 9.90 -5.25
C GLY A 48 -31.09 10.47 -5.81
N PRO A 49 -31.18 11.52 -6.65
CA PRO A 49 -30.06 12.06 -7.42
C PRO A 49 -28.93 12.63 -6.57
N LEU A 50 -29.25 13.24 -5.42
CA LEU A 50 -28.23 13.80 -4.52
C LEU A 50 -27.33 12.68 -3.95
N ALA A 51 -27.91 11.57 -3.50
CA ALA A 51 -27.15 10.44 -2.96
C ALA A 51 -26.23 9.81 -4.02
N ALA A 52 -26.70 9.69 -5.27
CA ALA A 52 -25.88 9.23 -6.38
C ALA A 52 -24.70 10.17 -6.66
N LEU A 53 -24.92 11.48 -6.61
CA LEU A 53 -23.85 12.47 -6.78
C LEU A 53 -22.77 12.33 -5.70
N TYR A 54 -23.17 12.13 -4.44
CA TYR A 54 -22.23 11.83 -3.35
C TYR A 54 -21.42 10.55 -3.63
N ALA A 55 -22.08 9.47 -4.06
CA ALA A 55 -21.40 8.22 -4.37
C ALA A 55 -20.36 8.38 -5.50
N VAL A 56 -20.69 9.14 -6.55
CA VAL A 56 -19.80 9.38 -7.70
C VAL A 56 -18.64 10.32 -7.35
N LEU A 57 -18.83 11.30 -6.47
CA LEU A 57 -17.76 12.24 -6.11
C LEU A 57 -16.82 11.69 -5.04
N PHE A 58 -17.39 11.17 -3.94
CA PHE A 58 -16.60 10.81 -2.77
C PHE A 58 -15.95 9.43 -2.92
N THR A 59 -16.56 8.48 -3.64
CA THR A 59 -15.97 7.14 -3.82
C THR A 59 -14.65 7.21 -4.59
N PRO A 60 -14.56 7.84 -5.78
CA PRO A 60 -13.29 7.98 -6.48
C PRO A 60 -12.24 8.76 -5.69
N ALA A 61 -12.66 9.80 -4.94
CA ALA A 61 -11.75 10.58 -4.11
C ALA A 61 -11.14 9.72 -3.00
N LEU A 62 -11.97 8.98 -2.25
CA LEU A 62 -11.51 8.08 -1.18
C LEU A 62 -10.62 6.95 -1.72
N VAL A 63 -11.04 6.30 -2.80
CA VAL A 63 -10.26 5.21 -3.41
C VAL A 63 -8.96 5.76 -4.00
N GLY A 64 -8.98 6.96 -4.60
CA GLY A 64 -7.80 7.65 -5.10
C GLY A 64 -6.79 8.00 -3.99
N THR A 65 -7.27 8.53 -2.86
CA THR A 65 -6.41 8.81 -1.70
C THR A 65 -5.82 7.51 -1.12
N ALA A 66 -6.63 6.46 -0.97
CA ALA A 66 -6.15 5.16 -0.50
C ALA A 66 -5.09 4.57 -1.44
N ALA A 67 -5.34 4.64 -2.75
CA ALA A 67 -4.38 4.24 -3.77
C ALA A 67 -3.06 5.01 -3.62
N TYR A 68 -3.13 6.34 -3.54
CA TYR A 68 -1.96 7.18 -3.40
C TYR A 68 -1.13 6.80 -2.16
N LEU A 69 -1.75 6.66 -0.99
CA LEU A 69 -1.06 6.31 0.25
C LEU A 69 -0.39 4.93 0.18
N VAL A 70 -1.11 3.91 -0.32
CA VAL A 70 -0.54 2.56 -0.49
C VAL A 70 0.60 2.58 -1.49
N GLY A 71 0.46 3.34 -2.58
CA GLY A 71 1.49 3.49 -3.60
C GLY A 71 2.78 4.11 -3.05
N VAL A 72 2.66 5.20 -2.28
CA VAL A 72 3.81 5.86 -1.63
C VAL A 72 4.49 4.92 -0.65
N ARG A 73 3.74 4.30 0.28
CA ARG A 73 4.33 3.38 1.26
C ARG A 73 5.03 2.17 0.62
N ARG A 74 4.45 1.65 -0.47
CA ARG A 74 5.06 0.55 -1.22
C ARG A 74 6.39 0.96 -1.84
N ARG A 75 6.49 2.20 -2.34
CA ARG A 75 7.73 2.74 -2.90
C ARG A 75 8.78 2.94 -1.81
N GLU A 76 8.41 3.58 -0.71
CA GLU A 76 9.29 3.81 0.44
C GLU A 76 9.83 2.49 1.01
N ASN A 77 8.96 1.49 1.19
CA ASN A 77 9.37 0.16 1.68
C ASN A 77 10.36 -0.51 0.72
N ARG A 78 10.17 -0.40 -0.60
CA ARG A 78 11.12 -0.93 -1.60
C ARG A 78 12.46 -0.22 -1.57
N GLU A 79 12.46 1.10 -1.40
CA GLU A 79 13.67 1.92 -1.31
C GLU A 79 14.45 1.55 -0.03
N LEU A 80 13.80 1.51 1.13
CA LEU A 80 14.38 1.10 2.41
C LEU A 80 14.93 -0.33 2.37
N HIS A 81 14.17 -1.26 1.80
CA HIS A 81 14.60 -2.65 1.68
C HIS A 81 15.83 -2.77 0.75
N ALA A 82 15.91 -1.97 -0.31
CA ALA A 82 17.07 -1.96 -1.19
C ALA A 82 18.31 -1.38 -0.52
N GLU A 83 18.15 -0.33 0.28
CA GLU A 83 19.21 0.33 1.04
C GLU A 83 19.79 -0.60 2.12
N LEU A 84 18.94 -1.15 3.00
CA LEU A 84 19.35 -2.11 4.04
C LEU A 84 20.05 -3.34 3.46
N LYS A 85 19.60 -3.82 2.30
CA LYS A 85 20.24 -4.95 1.62
C LYS A 85 21.62 -4.60 1.08
N ARG A 86 21.86 -3.36 0.64
CA ARG A 86 23.18 -2.88 0.21
C ARG A 86 24.13 -2.75 1.39
N GLU A 87 23.67 -2.16 2.49
CA GLU A 87 24.45 -2.03 3.72
C GLU A 87 24.87 -3.39 4.28
N ARG A 88 23.93 -4.35 4.34
CA ARG A 88 24.24 -5.72 4.77
C ARG A 88 25.31 -6.36 3.90
N LYS A 89 25.21 -6.18 2.58
CA LYS A 89 26.18 -6.76 1.63
C LYS A 89 27.56 -6.13 1.79
N ALA A 90 27.64 -4.83 2.05
CA ALA A 90 28.90 -4.13 2.30
C ALA A 90 29.59 -4.69 3.56
N LEU A 91 28.83 -4.85 4.66
CA LEU A 91 29.33 -5.42 5.92
C LEU A 91 29.79 -6.89 5.80
N ALA A 92 29.22 -7.66 4.87
CA ALA A 92 29.62 -9.05 4.64
C ALA A 92 30.87 -9.20 3.76
N THR A 93 31.39 -8.10 3.19
CA THR A 93 32.58 -8.09 2.32
C THR A 93 33.83 -7.59 3.07
N GLU A 94 33.66 -7.01 4.25
CA GLU A 94 34.73 -6.65 5.20
C GLU A 94 35.05 -7.81 6.15
#